data_AF-A0A7V9YYC7-F1
#
_entry.id   AF-A0A7V9YYC7-F1
#
_cell.length_a   1.000
_cell.length_b   1.000
_cell.length_c   1.000
_cell.angle_alpha   90.00
_cell.angle_beta   90.00
_cell.angle_gamma   90.00
#
_symmetry.space_group_name_H-M   'P 1'
#
loop_
_entity.id
_entity.type
_entity.pdbx_description
1 polymer ?
#
loop_
_entity_poly.entity_id
_entity_poly.type
_entity_poly.pdbx_seq_one_letter_code
_entity_poly.pdbx_strand_id
1 'polypeptide(L)'
;MKNIWREGYDNYKLDTLTDEAVEMAEEILKVKLPKSYINILKVQNGGYIKFNSYPCNVPTSWADNHINVEHILGIGEANGILESENLIKEWGLPNNIVLISGDGHSWIALDYRKMKENPPVIYIDTELNQIVEIAKSFDEFLDGLYIEEFGDDSTARIEKEWTLEEINTALSSNDEQIMISALNYLLIQPNEHVNMIEQKLMALLQNPNPQIKELAVIYAYHFNQKGVLSTEFVDELIPILRIDKELKEYLDIFSTENIP
;
A
#
# COMPACT_ATOMS: atom_id res chain seq x y z
N MET A 1 8.67 -22.71 7.29
CA MET A 1 7.78 -21.79 6.55
C MET A 1 8.42 -20.41 6.61
N LYS A 2 8.57 -19.71 5.49
CA LYS A 2 9.20 -18.37 5.45
C LYS A 2 8.26 -17.39 6.16
N ASN A 3 8.75 -16.63 7.14
CA ASN A 3 7.93 -15.59 7.77
C ASN A 3 7.78 -14.42 6.80
N ILE A 4 6.59 -14.27 6.22
CA ILE A 4 6.26 -13.23 5.24
C ILE A 4 5.70 -11.96 5.87
N TRP A 5 5.29 -12.01 7.14
CA TRP A 5 4.52 -10.93 7.78
C TRP A 5 5.41 -9.78 8.21
N ARG A 6 4.97 -8.55 7.94
CA ARG A 6 5.65 -7.34 8.41
C ARG A 6 5.51 -7.23 9.93
N GLU A 7 6.53 -6.68 10.58
CA GLU A 7 6.48 -6.38 12.02
C GLU A 7 5.92 -4.98 12.24
N GLY A 8 5.14 -4.79 13.31
CA GLY A 8 4.58 -3.48 13.69
C GLY A 8 3.06 -3.47 13.81
N TYR A 9 2.49 -2.26 13.80
CA TYR A 9 1.04 -2.06 13.74
C TYR A 9 0.50 -2.51 12.39
N ASP A 10 -0.67 -3.16 12.40
CA ASP A 10 -1.27 -3.77 11.23
C ASP A 10 -2.79 -3.72 11.34
N ASN A 11 -3.42 -2.92 10.46
CA ASN A 11 -4.87 -2.73 10.40
C ASN A 11 -5.60 -3.87 9.65
N TYR A 12 -4.87 -4.71 8.93
CA TYR A 12 -5.40 -5.90 8.24
C TYR A 12 -5.27 -7.18 9.08
N LYS A 13 -4.57 -7.11 10.21
CA LYS A 13 -4.41 -8.23 11.13
C LYS A 13 -5.70 -8.52 11.90
N LEU A 14 -6.24 -9.72 11.69
CA LEU A 14 -7.42 -10.22 12.38
C LEU A 14 -7.05 -11.05 13.62
N ASP A 15 -8.08 -11.47 14.35
CA ASP A 15 -7.96 -12.43 15.44
C ASP A 15 -7.33 -13.75 14.99
N THR A 16 -6.68 -14.43 15.93
CA THR A 16 -5.98 -15.71 15.68
C THR A 16 -6.90 -16.69 14.96
N LEU A 17 -6.40 -17.25 13.86
CA LEU A 17 -7.16 -18.19 13.05
C LEU A 17 -7.40 -19.51 13.81
N THR A 18 -8.65 -19.94 13.89
CA THR A 18 -9.03 -21.26 14.40
C THR A 18 -9.38 -22.21 13.26
N ASP A 19 -9.30 -23.52 13.50
CA ASP A 19 -9.67 -24.51 12.49
C ASP A 19 -11.17 -24.43 12.16
N GLU A 20 -12.03 -24.11 13.13
CA GLU A 20 -13.47 -23.92 12.93
C GLU A 20 -13.77 -22.72 12.02
N ALA A 21 -12.98 -21.63 12.13
CA ALA A 21 -13.12 -20.48 11.25
C ALA A 21 -12.76 -20.82 9.80
N VAL A 22 -11.75 -21.69 9.59
CA VAL A 22 -11.39 -22.19 8.25
C VAL A 22 -12.52 -23.03 7.67
N GLU A 23 -13.06 -23.99 8.44
CA GLU A 23 -14.16 -24.84 8.00
C GLU A 23 -15.40 -24.01 7.63
N MET A 24 -15.76 -23.05 8.47
CA MET A 24 -16.87 -22.12 8.21
C MET A 24 -16.64 -21.30 6.94
N ALA A 25 -15.43 -20.77 6.74
CA ALA A 25 -15.13 -19.98 5.55
C ALA A 25 -15.21 -20.82 4.27
N GLU A 26 -14.70 -22.06 4.28
CA GLU A 26 -14.82 -22.99 3.15
C GLU A 26 -16.27 -23.34 2.84
N GLU A 27 -17.12 -23.51 3.86
CA GLU A 27 -18.56 -23.75 3.70
C GLU A 27 -19.30 -22.56 3.10
N ILE A 28 -19.06 -21.36 3.62
CA ILE A 28 -19.68 -20.10 3.14
C ILE A 28 -19.26 -19.85 1.68
N LEU A 29 -17.96 -19.90 1.40
CA LEU A 29 -17.40 -19.62 0.08
C LEU A 29 -17.58 -20.78 -0.91
N LYS A 30 -17.95 -21.97 -0.43
CA LYS A 30 -18.16 -23.21 -1.21
C LYS A 30 -16.94 -23.60 -2.04
N VAL A 31 -15.77 -23.57 -1.40
CA VAL A 31 -14.45 -23.89 -1.96
C VAL A 31 -13.57 -24.59 -0.94
N LYS A 32 -12.49 -25.22 -1.38
CA LYS A 32 -11.38 -25.60 -0.50
C LYS A 32 -10.21 -24.64 -0.66
N LEU A 33 -9.81 -24.00 0.44
CA LEU A 33 -8.72 -23.03 0.47
C LEU A 33 -7.37 -23.74 0.30
N PRO A 34 -6.38 -23.13 -0.36
CA PRO A 34 -5.04 -23.71 -0.47
C PRO A 34 -4.45 -23.96 0.92
N LYS A 35 -3.83 -25.12 1.12
CA LYS A 35 -3.21 -25.45 2.41
C LYS A 35 -2.11 -24.46 2.79
N SER A 36 -1.34 -24.00 1.80
CA SER A 36 -0.30 -22.99 1.97
C SER A 36 -0.86 -21.64 2.42
N TYR A 37 -2.03 -21.26 1.94
CA TYR A 37 -2.76 -20.08 2.40
C TYR A 37 -3.17 -20.20 3.87
N ILE A 38 -3.85 -21.28 4.23
CA ILE A 38 -4.24 -21.53 5.63
C ILE A 38 -3.00 -21.54 6.55
N ASN A 39 -1.91 -22.14 6.11
CA ASN A 39 -0.70 -22.27 6.91
C ASN A 39 -0.05 -20.91 7.23
N ILE A 40 0.01 -19.97 6.28
CA ILE A 40 0.52 -18.62 6.58
C ILE A 40 -0.43 -17.88 7.53
N LEU A 41 -1.75 -18.09 7.38
CA LEU A 41 -2.76 -17.45 8.22
C LEU A 41 -2.79 -17.98 9.66
N LYS A 42 -2.38 -19.24 9.88
CA LYS A 42 -2.14 -19.80 11.22
C LYS A 42 -0.99 -19.13 11.96
N VAL A 43 -0.05 -18.50 11.24
CA VAL A 43 1.01 -17.68 11.85
C VAL A 43 0.48 -16.29 12.18
N GLN A 44 -0.22 -15.67 11.23
CA GLN A 44 -0.91 -14.40 11.42
C GLN A 44 -2.11 -14.31 10.47
N ASN A 45 -3.31 -14.07 11.01
CA ASN A 45 -4.56 -14.10 10.24
C ASN A 45 -4.79 -12.78 9.49
N GLY A 46 -4.09 -12.60 8.38
CA GLY A 46 -4.14 -11.39 7.57
C GLY A 46 -3.15 -10.33 8.03
N GLY A 47 -2.84 -9.39 7.15
CA GLY A 47 -1.91 -8.31 7.45
C GLY A 47 -1.02 -7.89 6.29
N TYR A 48 -0.18 -6.89 6.56
CA TYR A 48 0.88 -6.49 5.67
C TYR A 48 1.99 -7.55 5.60
N ILE A 49 2.54 -7.71 4.41
CA ILE A 49 3.68 -8.60 4.16
C ILE A 49 4.96 -7.78 3.98
N LYS A 50 6.12 -8.46 4.07
CA LYS A 50 7.45 -7.86 3.87
C LYS A 50 7.77 -7.56 2.41
N PHE A 51 7.00 -8.14 1.51
CA PHE A 51 7.15 -7.99 0.06
C PHE A 51 6.22 -6.89 -0.41
N ASN A 52 6.48 -6.36 -1.60
CA ASN A 52 5.65 -5.32 -2.22
C ASN A 52 5.30 -5.65 -3.67
N SER A 53 5.77 -6.77 -4.23
CA SER A 53 5.62 -7.05 -5.66
C SER A 53 5.60 -8.54 -6.02
N TYR A 54 4.99 -8.81 -7.18
CA TYR A 54 4.98 -10.10 -7.86
C TYR A 54 5.19 -9.92 -9.37
N PRO A 55 6.02 -10.75 -10.04
CA PRO A 55 6.34 -10.58 -11.45
C PRO A 55 5.11 -10.80 -12.34
N CYS A 56 4.92 -9.95 -13.34
CA CYS A 56 3.83 -10.04 -14.30
C CYS A 56 4.33 -9.79 -15.71
N ASN A 57 4.11 -10.74 -16.63
CA ASN A 57 4.56 -10.60 -18.03
C ASN A 57 3.60 -9.78 -18.90
N VAL A 58 2.52 -9.26 -18.31
CA VAL A 58 1.51 -8.44 -18.97
C VAL A 58 1.54 -7.06 -18.30
N PRO A 59 1.72 -5.96 -19.06
CA PRO A 59 1.66 -4.62 -18.50
C PRO A 59 0.32 -4.34 -17.80
N THR A 60 0.40 -3.71 -16.63
CA THR A 60 -0.74 -3.34 -15.81
C THR A 60 -0.82 -1.82 -15.63
N SER A 61 -1.91 -1.33 -15.04
CA SER A 61 -2.02 0.07 -14.61
C SER A 61 -0.94 0.44 -13.58
N TRP A 62 -0.41 -0.54 -12.85
CA TRP A 62 0.66 -0.36 -11.88
C TRP A 62 2.05 -0.29 -12.52
N ALA A 63 2.45 -1.33 -13.29
CA ALA A 63 3.76 -1.41 -13.90
C ALA A 63 3.79 -2.33 -15.13
N ASP A 64 4.85 -2.18 -15.93
CA ASP A 64 5.04 -2.94 -17.18
C ASP A 64 5.38 -4.42 -16.97
N ASN A 65 6.00 -4.77 -15.82
CA ASN A 65 6.59 -6.09 -15.59
C ASN A 65 6.27 -6.72 -14.21
N HIS A 66 5.48 -6.06 -13.37
CA HIS A 66 5.11 -6.54 -12.05
C HIS A 66 3.76 -5.96 -11.59
N ILE A 67 3.24 -6.49 -10.49
CA ILE A 67 2.07 -5.97 -9.77
C ILE A 67 2.47 -5.63 -8.34
N ASN A 68 1.72 -4.71 -7.72
CA ASN A 68 1.81 -4.45 -6.28
C ASN A 68 1.20 -5.60 -5.46
N VAL A 69 1.84 -5.96 -4.36
CA VAL A 69 1.30 -6.87 -3.34
C VAL A 69 1.73 -6.40 -1.95
N GLU A 70 0.87 -5.70 -1.23
CA GLU A 70 1.21 -5.13 0.08
C GLU A 70 0.70 -5.91 1.28
N HIS A 71 -0.46 -6.56 1.13
CA HIS A 71 -1.11 -7.28 2.22
C HIS A 71 -1.76 -8.57 1.72
N ILE A 72 -2.06 -9.46 2.66
CA ILE A 72 -2.88 -10.64 2.45
C ILE A 72 -4.06 -10.55 3.41
N LEU A 73 -5.28 -10.72 2.89
CA LEU A 73 -6.50 -10.74 3.69
C LEU A 73 -6.55 -11.99 4.58
N GLY A 74 -7.05 -11.83 5.80
CA GLY A 74 -7.28 -12.95 6.70
C GLY A 74 -8.61 -13.66 6.43
N ILE A 75 -8.87 -14.72 7.18
CA ILE A 75 -10.20 -15.33 7.27
C ILE A 75 -10.97 -14.62 8.40
N GLY A 76 -12.01 -13.89 8.02
CA GLY A 76 -12.91 -13.16 8.91
C GLY A 76 -14.01 -12.43 8.14
N GLU A 77 -15.03 -11.95 8.87
CA GLU A 77 -16.20 -11.26 8.30
C GLU A 77 -15.89 -9.81 7.88
N ALA A 78 -15.11 -9.09 8.68
CA ALA A 78 -14.68 -7.73 8.40
C ALA A 78 -13.18 -7.71 8.13
N ASN A 79 -12.77 -6.97 7.10
CA ASN A 79 -11.42 -6.87 6.58
C ASN A 79 -10.82 -8.25 6.21
N GLY A 80 -11.66 -9.18 5.76
CA GLY A 80 -11.29 -10.57 5.51
C GLY A 80 -11.98 -11.16 4.27
N ILE A 81 -11.60 -12.39 3.92
CA ILE A 81 -12.05 -13.00 2.66
C ILE A 81 -13.56 -13.28 2.58
N LEU A 82 -14.29 -13.26 3.71
CA LEU A 82 -15.75 -13.45 3.69
C LEU A 82 -16.49 -12.26 3.06
N GLU A 83 -15.81 -11.12 2.89
CA GLU A 83 -16.34 -9.97 2.13
C GLU A 83 -16.27 -10.18 0.61
N SER A 84 -15.59 -11.24 0.13
CA SER A 84 -15.39 -11.48 -1.31
C SER A 84 -16.68 -11.40 -2.10
N GLU A 85 -17.78 -12.01 -1.65
CA GLU A 85 -19.05 -11.98 -2.40
C GLU A 85 -19.64 -10.57 -2.52
N ASN A 86 -19.54 -9.77 -1.46
CA ASN A 86 -20.01 -8.38 -1.46
C ASN A 86 -19.15 -7.51 -2.38
N LEU A 87 -17.82 -7.62 -2.26
CA LEU A 87 -16.86 -6.86 -3.07
C LEU A 87 -16.93 -7.23 -4.55
N ILE A 88 -17.08 -8.53 -4.86
CA ILE A 88 -17.28 -8.99 -6.25
C ILE A 88 -18.52 -8.32 -6.86
N LYS A 89 -19.62 -8.24 -6.11
CA LYS A 89 -20.85 -7.62 -6.58
C LYS A 89 -20.70 -6.10 -6.73
N GLU A 90 -20.07 -5.46 -5.76
CA GLU A 90 -19.86 -4.00 -5.74
C GLU A 90 -19.01 -3.54 -6.92
N TRP A 91 -17.92 -4.25 -7.19
CA TRP A 91 -16.94 -3.90 -8.21
C TRP A 91 -17.19 -4.58 -9.57
N GLY A 92 -18.27 -5.38 -9.69
CA GLY A 92 -18.61 -6.07 -10.93
C GLY A 92 -17.58 -7.12 -11.38
N LEU A 93 -16.91 -7.75 -10.42
CA LEU A 93 -15.85 -8.74 -10.68
C LEU A 93 -16.44 -10.11 -11.09
N PRO A 94 -15.62 -11.03 -11.62
CA PRO A 94 -16.08 -12.38 -11.91
C PRO A 94 -16.57 -13.12 -10.66
N ASN A 95 -17.70 -13.81 -10.78
CA ASN A 95 -18.19 -14.71 -9.74
C ASN A 95 -17.27 -15.93 -9.56
N ASN A 96 -17.36 -16.60 -8.41
CA ASN A 96 -16.58 -17.79 -8.05
C ASN A 96 -15.07 -17.55 -7.99
N ILE A 97 -14.66 -16.41 -7.42
CA ILE A 97 -13.29 -16.13 -7.01
C ILE A 97 -13.29 -15.78 -5.52
N VAL A 98 -12.15 -15.87 -4.85
CA VAL A 98 -11.97 -15.41 -3.47
C VAL A 98 -10.89 -14.35 -3.47
N LEU A 99 -11.24 -13.14 -3.03
CA LEU A 99 -10.31 -12.02 -2.96
C LEU A 99 -9.38 -12.23 -1.77
N ILE A 100 -8.08 -12.16 -2.00
CA ILE A 100 -7.04 -12.37 -0.97
C ILE A 100 -6.14 -11.14 -0.78
N SER A 101 -6.30 -10.11 -1.60
CA SER A 101 -5.66 -8.80 -1.48
C SER A 101 -6.36 -7.82 -2.44
N GLY A 102 -6.30 -6.53 -2.16
CA GLY A 102 -6.75 -5.47 -3.07
C GLY A 102 -7.35 -4.26 -2.36
N ASP A 103 -7.61 -3.21 -3.14
CA ASP A 103 -8.05 -1.90 -2.66
C ASP A 103 -9.17 -1.26 -3.51
N GLY A 104 -9.60 -1.93 -4.59
CA GLY A 104 -10.57 -1.41 -5.55
C GLY A 104 -9.98 -1.01 -6.91
N HIS A 105 -8.74 -0.51 -6.94
CA HIS A 105 -8.00 -0.27 -8.19
C HIS A 105 -7.45 -1.57 -8.77
N SER A 106 -7.10 -2.49 -7.88
CA SER A 106 -6.76 -3.84 -8.27
C SER A 106 -7.11 -4.87 -7.21
N TRP A 107 -7.19 -6.13 -7.64
CA TRP A 107 -7.49 -7.27 -6.78
C TRP A 107 -6.59 -8.45 -7.11
N ILE A 108 -6.18 -9.19 -6.08
CA ILE A 108 -5.56 -10.51 -6.22
C ILE A 108 -6.56 -11.53 -5.69
N ALA A 109 -6.83 -12.56 -6.49
CA ALA A 109 -7.86 -13.53 -6.16
C ALA A 109 -7.45 -14.96 -6.48
N LEU A 110 -8.00 -15.89 -5.69
CA LEU A 110 -7.99 -17.32 -5.98
C LEU A 110 -9.12 -17.63 -6.98
N ASP A 111 -8.79 -18.16 -8.15
CA ASP A 111 -9.75 -18.37 -9.24
C ASP A 111 -10.40 -19.75 -9.22
N TYR A 112 -11.56 -19.83 -8.58
CA TYR A 112 -12.38 -21.04 -8.47
C TYR A 112 -13.41 -21.18 -9.61
N ARG A 113 -13.31 -20.41 -10.69
CA ARG A 113 -14.29 -20.48 -11.80
C ARG A 113 -14.31 -21.84 -12.49
N LYS A 114 -13.18 -22.55 -12.50
CA LYS A 114 -13.00 -23.85 -13.19
C LYS A 114 -12.72 -25.03 -12.26
N MET A 115 -12.41 -24.77 -10.99
CA MET A 115 -12.04 -25.81 -10.01
C MET A 115 -12.47 -25.42 -8.60
N LYS A 116 -12.47 -26.39 -7.68
CA LYS A 116 -12.90 -26.18 -6.29
C LYS A 116 -11.78 -26.35 -5.26
N GLU A 117 -10.61 -26.80 -5.69
CA GLU A 117 -9.43 -26.96 -4.85
C GLU A 117 -8.18 -26.57 -5.64
N ASN A 118 -7.15 -26.06 -4.96
CA ASN A 118 -5.88 -25.61 -5.54
C ASN A 118 -6.02 -24.73 -6.81
N PRO A 119 -6.80 -23.63 -6.73
CA PRO A 119 -6.98 -22.73 -7.86
C PRO A 119 -5.69 -21.97 -8.22
N PRO A 120 -5.58 -21.48 -9.46
CA PRO A 120 -4.58 -20.48 -9.81
C PRO A 120 -4.89 -19.15 -9.11
N VAL A 121 -3.87 -18.29 -9.06
CA VAL A 121 -3.99 -16.92 -8.57
C VAL A 121 -4.08 -15.99 -9.77
N ILE A 122 -5.07 -15.09 -9.74
CA ILE A 122 -5.29 -14.07 -10.76
C ILE A 122 -5.09 -12.68 -10.18
N TYR A 123 -4.62 -11.77 -11.01
CA TYR A 123 -4.65 -10.32 -10.80
C TYR A 123 -5.77 -9.73 -11.65
N ILE A 124 -6.54 -8.82 -11.05
CA ILE A 124 -7.62 -8.09 -11.69
C ILE A 124 -7.27 -6.61 -11.60
N ASP A 125 -7.11 -5.98 -12.75
CA ASP A 125 -6.81 -4.57 -12.89
C ASP A 125 -8.11 -3.88 -13.32
N THR A 126 -8.71 -3.13 -12.41
CA THR A 126 -10.04 -2.54 -12.66
C THR A 126 -9.94 -1.33 -13.59
N GLU A 127 -8.83 -0.59 -13.54
CA GLU A 127 -8.54 0.56 -14.39
C GLU A 127 -8.43 0.17 -15.87
N LEU A 128 -7.73 -0.93 -16.17
CA LEU A 128 -7.59 -1.47 -17.53
C LEU A 128 -8.65 -2.51 -17.91
N ASN A 129 -9.54 -2.87 -16.98
CA ASN A 129 -10.55 -3.91 -17.15
C ASN A 129 -9.94 -5.23 -17.68
N GLN A 130 -8.84 -5.67 -17.07
CA GLN A 130 -8.12 -6.87 -17.47
C GLN A 130 -7.96 -7.86 -16.32
N ILE A 131 -7.81 -9.14 -16.67
CA ILE A 131 -7.59 -10.23 -15.73
C ILE A 131 -6.41 -11.05 -16.24
N VAL A 132 -5.41 -11.24 -15.39
CA VAL A 132 -4.17 -11.95 -15.70
C VAL A 132 -4.01 -13.11 -14.73
N GLU A 133 -3.78 -14.33 -15.24
CA GLU A 133 -3.32 -15.44 -14.40
C GLU A 133 -1.84 -15.22 -14.06
N ILE A 134 -1.54 -15.00 -12.78
CA ILE A 134 -0.19 -14.66 -12.32
C ILE A 134 0.56 -15.86 -11.74
N ALA A 135 -0.16 -16.86 -11.19
CA ALA A 135 0.44 -18.08 -10.66
C ALA A 135 -0.52 -19.26 -10.81
N LYS A 136 0.01 -20.49 -10.99
CA LYS A 136 -0.84 -21.69 -11.13
C LYS A 136 -1.32 -22.25 -9.81
N SER A 137 -0.75 -21.78 -8.70
CA SER A 137 -1.15 -22.14 -7.34
C SER A 137 -0.75 -21.03 -6.36
N PHE A 138 -1.32 -21.08 -5.16
CA PHE A 138 -0.92 -20.17 -4.09
C PHE A 138 0.53 -20.38 -3.62
N ASP A 139 1.06 -21.61 -3.70
CA ASP A 139 2.47 -21.88 -3.40
C ASP A 139 3.41 -21.18 -4.40
N GLU A 140 3.10 -21.24 -5.70
CA GLU A 140 3.87 -20.53 -6.74
C GLU A 140 3.75 -19.01 -6.58
N PHE A 141 2.60 -18.51 -6.14
CA PHE A 141 2.42 -17.11 -5.79
C PHE A 141 3.32 -16.71 -4.62
N LEU A 142 3.32 -17.46 -3.51
CA LEU A 142 4.16 -17.17 -2.35
C LEU A 142 5.67 -17.20 -2.68
N ASP A 143 6.10 -18.16 -3.49
CA ASP A 143 7.51 -18.33 -3.85
C ASP A 143 8.01 -17.22 -4.80
N GLY A 144 7.10 -16.61 -5.58
CA GLY A 144 7.42 -15.52 -6.50
C GLY A 144 7.34 -14.11 -5.88
N LEU A 145 6.88 -13.98 -4.63
CA LEU A 145 6.88 -12.69 -3.94
C LEU A 145 8.30 -12.16 -3.73
N TYR A 146 8.50 -10.89 -4.03
CA TYR A 146 9.80 -10.24 -3.88
C TYR A 146 9.62 -8.76 -3.47
N ILE A 147 10.74 -8.15 -3.08
CA ILE A 147 10.79 -6.71 -2.84
C ILE A 147 11.29 -6.09 -4.15
N GLU A 148 10.40 -5.41 -4.87
CA GLU A 148 10.81 -4.46 -5.89
C GLU A 148 11.46 -3.28 -5.18
N GLU A 149 12.76 -3.15 -5.37
CA GLU A 149 13.49 -1.97 -4.97
C GLU A 149 13.11 -0.86 -5.95
N PHE A 150 12.11 -0.05 -5.58
CA PHE A 150 11.93 1.25 -6.22
C PHE A 150 13.19 2.06 -5.93
N GLY A 151 14.17 1.97 -6.83
CA GLY A 151 15.51 2.49 -6.59
C GLY A 151 15.49 4.01 -6.55
N ASP A 152 15.23 4.62 -5.39
CA ASP A 152 15.02 6.06 -5.20
C ASP A 152 14.38 6.76 -6.42
N ASP A 153 13.42 6.08 -7.06
CA ASP A 153 12.89 6.48 -8.35
C ASP A 153 11.78 7.49 -8.13
N SER A 154 12.19 8.59 -7.51
CA SER A 154 11.67 9.93 -7.69
C SER A 154 11.57 10.36 -9.16
N THR A 155 11.77 9.50 -10.17
CA THR A 155 11.05 9.67 -11.43
C THR A 155 9.65 9.04 -11.31
N ALA A 156 8.85 9.56 -10.37
CA ALA A 156 7.44 9.77 -10.71
C ALA A 156 7.49 10.40 -12.12
N ARG A 157 6.90 9.75 -13.13
CA ARG A 157 6.84 10.32 -14.47
C ARG A 157 6.47 11.78 -14.30
N ILE A 158 7.31 12.71 -14.78
CA ILE A 158 6.92 14.12 -14.86
C ILE A 158 5.76 14.13 -15.86
N GLU A 159 4.55 13.92 -15.37
CA GLU A 159 3.33 13.94 -16.20
C GLU A 159 3.16 15.32 -16.84
N LYS A 160 3.73 16.33 -16.16
CA LYS A 160 3.72 17.73 -16.54
C LYS A 160 4.88 18.45 -15.86
N GLU A 161 5.54 19.38 -16.57
CA GLU A 161 6.43 20.37 -15.94
C GLU A 161 5.60 21.40 -15.19
N TRP A 162 5.84 21.53 -13.88
CA TRP A 162 5.13 22.50 -13.03
C TRP A 162 5.90 23.81 -12.93
N THR A 163 5.19 24.92 -13.08
CA THR A 163 5.73 26.24 -12.73
C THR A 163 5.67 26.48 -11.23
N LEU A 164 6.55 27.33 -10.70
CA LEU A 164 6.51 27.73 -9.28
C LEU A 164 5.15 28.31 -8.86
N GLU A 165 4.47 29.02 -9.77
CA GLU A 165 3.13 29.56 -9.51
C GLU A 165 2.11 28.43 -9.31
N GLU A 166 2.10 27.44 -10.20
CA GLU A 166 1.21 26.28 -10.09
C GLU A 166 1.48 25.45 -8.83
N ILE A 167 2.75 25.24 -8.48
CA ILE A 167 3.13 24.55 -7.23
C ILE A 167 2.59 25.32 -6.03
N ASN A 168 2.77 26.65 -6.03
CA ASN A 168 2.27 27.49 -4.95
C ASN A 168 0.75 27.43 -4.83
N THR A 169 0.03 27.45 -5.95
CA THR A 169 -1.43 27.31 -5.99
C THR A 169 -1.87 25.95 -5.48
N ALA A 170 -1.22 24.86 -5.93
CA ALA A 170 -1.52 23.50 -5.51
C ALA A 170 -1.34 23.30 -4.00
N LEU A 171 -0.18 23.69 -3.46
CA LEU A 171 0.13 23.56 -2.03
C LEU A 171 -0.65 24.53 -1.13
N SER A 172 -1.38 25.47 -1.73
CA SER A 172 -2.32 26.35 -1.01
C SER A 172 -3.78 25.92 -1.21
N SER A 173 -4.01 24.87 -2.01
CA SER A 173 -5.33 24.26 -2.17
C SER A 173 -5.63 23.36 -0.96
N ASN A 174 -6.90 22.98 -0.82
CA ASN A 174 -7.32 21.91 0.09
C ASN A 174 -7.60 20.60 -0.68
N ASP A 175 -7.07 20.48 -1.89
CA ASP A 175 -7.20 19.30 -2.74
C ASP A 175 -5.96 18.41 -2.59
N GLU A 176 -6.13 17.28 -1.91
CA GLU A 176 -5.06 16.34 -1.58
C GLU A 176 -4.36 15.78 -2.82
N GLN A 177 -5.12 15.48 -3.87
CA GLN A 177 -4.59 14.90 -5.10
C GLN A 177 -3.70 15.90 -5.85
N ILE A 178 -4.13 17.17 -5.89
CA ILE A 178 -3.36 18.26 -6.48
C ILE A 178 -2.08 18.53 -5.66
N MET A 179 -2.19 18.48 -4.32
CA MET A 179 -1.03 18.63 -3.43
C MET A 179 -0.01 17.49 -3.60
N ILE A 180 -0.47 16.24 -3.62
CA ILE A 180 0.35 15.05 -3.88
C ILE A 180 1.11 15.21 -5.19
N SER A 181 0.43 15.64 -6.26
CA SER A 181 1.05 15.85 -7.57
C SER A 181 2.16 16.89 -7.54
N ALA A 182 1.95 18.01 -6.83
CA ALA A 182 2.95 19.07 -6.68
C ALA A 182 4.14 18.66 -5.80
N LEU A 183 3.89 17.95 -4.69
CA LEU A 183 4.95 17.46 -3.80
C LEU A 183 5.79 16.35 -4.46
N ASN A 184 5.15 15.45 -5.21
CA ASN A 184 5.84 14.46 -6.03
C ASN A 184 6.76 15.13 -7.06
N TYR A 185 6.29 16.17 -7.75
CA TYR A 185 7.14 16.95 -8.67
C TYR A 185 8.37 17.56 -7.96
N LEU A 186 8.19 18.09 -6.75
CA LEU A 186 9.29 18.64 -5.97
C LEU A 186 10.29 17.57 -5.49
N LEU A 187 9.85 16.33 -5.24
CA LEU A 187 10.74 15.22 -4.87
C LEU A 187 11.67 14.78 -6.00
N ILE A 188 11.31 15.06 -7.27
CA ILE A 188 12.13 14.73 -8.45
C ILE A 188 13.33 15.67 -8.56
N GLN A 189 13.13 16.97 -8.30
CA GLN A 189 14.14 18.01 -8.42
C GLN A 189 14.22 18.90 -7.17
N PRO A 190 14.50 18.33 -5.99
CA PRO A 190 14.33 19.04 -4.73
C PRO A 190 15.37 20.15 -4.52
N ASN A 191 16.57 19.97 -5.08
CA ASN A 191 17.71 20.87 -4.86
C ASN A 191 17.51 22.26 -5.46
N GLU A 192 16.58 22.44 -6.41
CA GLU A 192 16.31 23.75 -7.00
C GLU A 192 15.43 24.63 -6.08
N HIS A 193 14.79 24.03 -5.06
CA HIS A 193 13.67 24.65 -4.34
C HIS A 193 13.66 24.45 -2.82
N VAL A 194 14.78 24.07 -2.20
CA VAL A 194 14.89 23.71 -0.77
C VAL A 194 14.14 24.66 0.18
N ASN A 195 14.43 25.97 0.13
CA ASN A 195 13.79 26.96 1.02
C ASN A 195 12.27 27.01 0.84
N MET A 196 11.76 26.81 -0.38
CA MET A 196 10.33 26.80 -0.64
C MET A 196 9.69 25.52 -0.10
N ILE A 197 10.37 24.37 -0.27
CA ILE A 197 9.90 23.07 0.22
C ILE A 197 9.69 23.15 1.74
N GLU A 198 10.69 23.59 2.49
CA GLU A 198 10.59 23.73 3.95
C GLU A 198 9.46 24.67 4.38
N GLN A 199 9.36 25.85 3.75
CA GLN A 199 8.29 26.82 4.04
C GLN A 199 6.90 26.23 3.80
N LYS A 200 6.73 25.47 2.71
CA LYS A 200 5.46 24.86 2.37
C LYS A 200 5.12 23.69 3.27
N LEU A 201 6.07 22.81 3.57
CA LEU A 201 5.87 21.74 4.54
C LEU A 201 5.46 22.30 5.91
N MET A 202 6.12 23.35 6.39
CA MET A 202 5.76 23.99 7.66
C MET A 202 4.34 24.57 7.64
N ALA A 203 3.94 25.18 6.52
CA ALA A 203 2.56 25.68 6.37
C ALA A 203 1.52 24.54 6.37
N LEU A 204 1.81 23.41 5.72
CA LEU A 204 0.93 22.25 5.67
C LEU A 204 0.82 21.54 7.04
N LEU A 205 1.91 21.48 7.80
CA LEU A 205 1.92 20.94 9.18
C LEU A 205 1.05 21.77 10.13
N GLN A 206 0.84 23.05 9.84
CA GLN A 206 -0.03 23.95 10.60
C GLN A 206 -1.48 23.95 10.08
N ASN A 207 -1.80 23.17 9.03
CA ASN A 207 -3.13 23.11 8.47
C ASN A 207 -4.12 22.52 9.47
N PRO A 208 -5.36 23.04 9.59
CA PRO A 208 -6.36 22.46 10.49
C PRO A 208 -6.85 21.06 10.08
N ASN A 209 -6.64 20.63 8.83
CA ASN A 209 -7.03 19.31 8.34
C ASN A 209 -5.98 18.23 8.71
N PRO A 210 -6.35 17.20 9.51
CA PRO A 210 -5.48 16.08 9.87
C PRO A 210 -4.80 15.40 8.70
N GLN A 211 -5.54 15.14 7.61
CA GLN A 211 -5.02 14.44 6.42
C GLN A 211 -3.92 15.25 5.73
N ILE A 212 -4.06 16.58 5.69
CA ILE A 212 -3.04 17.47 5.10
C ILE A 212 -1.78 17.51 5.98
N LYS A 213 -1.93 17.46 7.30
CA LYS A 213 -0.77 17.38 8.20
C LYS A 213 -0.03 16.06 8.05
N GLU A 214 -0.77 14.95 8.00
CA GLU A 214 -0.22 13.61 7.78
C GLU A 214 0.55 13.56 6.46
N LEU A 215 -0.06 14.05 5.37
CA LEU A 215 0.59 14.24 4.08
C LEU A 215 1.91 15.02 4.23
N ALA A 216 1.89 16.15 4.94
CA ALA A 216 3.08 16.98 5.13
C ALA A 216 4.22 16.24 5.86
N VAL A 217 3.89 15.43 6.87
CA VAL A 217 4.88 14.64 7.61
C VAL A 217 5.47 13.52 6.74
N ILE A 218 4.63 12.84 5.96
CA ILE A 218 5.07 11.80 5.01
C ILE A 218 6.05 12.41 3.99
N TYR A 219 5.71 13.55 3.39
CA TYR A 219 6.61 14.20 2.44
C TYR A 219 7.87 14.76 3.10
N ALA A 220 7.77 15.33 4.31
CA ALA A 220 8.94 15.74 5.07
C ALA A 220 9.91 14.57 5.29
N TYR A 221 9.39 13.36 5.54
CA TYR A 221 10.22 12.17 5.66
C TYR A 221 10.94 11.84 4.35
N HIS A 222 10.24 11.86 3.22
CA HIS A 222 10.84 11.61 1.91
C HIS A 222 11.92 12.65 1.54
N PHE A 223 11.67 13.94 1.81
CA PHE A 223 12.67 14.99 1.59
C PHE A 223 13.88 14.83 2.53
N ASN A 224 13.66 14.42 3.78
CA ASN A 224 14.74 14.14 4.73
C ASN A 224 15.62 12.98 4.25
N GLN A 225 15.02 11.89 3.77
CA GLN A 225 15.76 10.74 3.24
C GLN A 225 16.61 11.09 2.00
N LYS A 226 16.18 12.09 1.23
CA LYS A 226 16.96 12.65 0.10
C LYS A 226 18.01 13.68 0.52
N GLY A 227 18.16 13.98 1.81
CA GLY A 227 19.09 14.99 2.32
C GLY A 227 18.73 16.43 1.93
N VAL A 228 17.44 16.68 1.66
CA VAL A 228 16.94 17.99 1.18
C VAL A 228 16.69 18.93 2.36
N LEU A 229 16.16 18.41 3.45
CA LEU A 229 15.78 19.21 4.62
C LEU A 229 17.00 19.58 5.46
N SER A 230 17.02 20.83 5.92
CA SER A 230 18.01 21.34 6.85
C SER A 230 17.83 20.70 8.23
N THR A 231 18.93 20.65 8.99
CA THR A 231 18.89 20.20 10.40
C THR A 231 17.98 21.11 11.22
N GLU A 232 17.98 22.41 10.94
CA GLU A 232 17.09 23.39 11.58
C GLU A 232 15.61 23.05 11.37
N PHE A 233 15.21 22.69 10.14
CA PHE A 233 13.83 22.28 9.87
C PHE A 233 13.45 21.02 10.64
N VAL A 234 14.32 20.00 10.66
CA VAL A 234 14.06 18.74 11.37
C VAL A 234 13.93 18.98 12.89
N ASP A 235 14.76 19.85 13.45
CA ASP A 235 14.69 20.25 14.86
C ASP A 235 13.38 20.99 15.19
N GLU A 236 12.84 21.78 14.25
CA GLU A 236 11.52 22.43 14.38
C GLU A 236 10.35 21.45 14.22
N LEU A 237 10.51 20.41 13.40
CA LEU A 237 9.49 19.38 13.16
C LEU A 237 9.24 18.51 14.41
N ILE A 238 10.29 18.11 15.13
CA ILE A 238 10.20 17.18 16.26
C ILE A 238 9.19 17.65 17.34
N PRO A 239 9.22 18.91 17.82
CA PRO A 239 8.21 19.42 18.76
C PRO A 239 6.78 19.35 18.23
N ILE A 240 6.56 19.59 16.93
CA ILE A 240 5.23 19.53 16.31
C ILE A 240 4.68 18.11 16.40
N LEU A 241 5.49 17.11 15.99
CA LEU A 241 5.10 15.70 16.06
C LEU A 241 4.82 15.23 17.50
N ARG A 242 5.53 15.77 18.51
CA ARG A 242 5.31 15.43 19.93
C ARG A 242 3.98 15.89 20.48
N ILE A 243 3.52 17.06 20.02
CA ILE A 243 2.34 17.74 20.58
C ILE A 243 1.08 17.31 19.82
N ASP A 244 1.20 17.12 18.51
CA ASP A 244 0.08 16.72 17.68
C ASP A 244 -0.23 15.23 17.87
N LYS A 245 -1.45 14.92 18.33
CA LYS A 245 -1.86 13.53 18.60
C LYS A 245 -1.92 12.69 17.33
N GLU A 246 -2.20 13.31 16.19
CA GLU A 246 -2.35 12.65 14.89
C GLU A 246 -0.98 12.32 14.30
N LEU A 247 0.05 13.11 14.62
CA LEU A 247 1.38 12.96 14.03
C LEU A 247 2.37 12.25 14.95
N LYS A 248 1.97 11.91 16.17
CA LYS A 248 2.84 11.34 17.20
C LYS A 248 3.48 10.02 16.78
N GLU A 249 2.79 9.22 15.98
CA GLU A 249 3.30 7.94 15.48
C GLU A 249 4.48 8.09 14.50
N TYR A 250 4.63 9.27 13.88
CA TYR A 250 5.73 9.56 12.96
C TYR A 250 7.02 9.98 13.66
N LEU A 251 7.00 10.21 14.98
CA LEU A 251 8.19 10.62 15.75
C LEU A 251 9.37 9.66 15.59
N ASP A 252 9.08 8.36 15.65
CA ASP A 252 10.10 7.31 15.67
C ASP A 252 10.89 7.28 14.34
N ILE A 253 10.28 7.80 13.27
CA ILE A 253 10.84 7.86 11.92
C ILE A 253 11.85 9.01 11.78
N PHE A 254 11.72 10.09 12.56
CA PHE A 254 12.65 11.24 12.55
C PHE A 254 13.67 11.22 13.70
N SER A 255 13.50 10.35 14.70
CA SER A 255 14.49 10.15 15.76
C SER A 255 15.75 9.45 15.22
N THR A 256 16.90 9.92 15.70
CA THR A 256 18.28 9.70 15.25
C THR A 256 18.82 8.25 15.23
N GLU A 257 17.98 7.21 15.23
CA GLU A 257 18.43 5.81 15.07
C GLU A 257 18.39 5.31 13.61
N ASN A 258 17.87 6.10 12.67
CA ASN A 258 17.76 5.73 11.24
C ASN A 258 18.35 6.77 10.27
N ILE A 259 19.50 7.36 10.59
CA ILE A 259 20.32 8.07 9.60
C ILE A 259 21.56 7.21 9.35
N PRO A 260 21.84 6.78 8.10
CA PRO A 260 23.05 6.01 7.79
C PRO A 260 24.35 6.78 8.09
#